data_AF-A0A7S3AFV7-F1
#
_entry.id   AF-A0A7S3AFV7-F1
#
_cell.length_a   1.000
_cell.length_b   1.000
_cell.length_c   1.000
_cell.angle_alpha   90.00
_cell.angle_beta   90.00
_cell.angle_gamma   90.00
#
_symmetry.space_group_name_H-M   'P 1'
#
loop_
_entity.id
_entity.type
_entity.pdbx_description
1 polymer ?
#
loop_
_entity_poly.entity_id
_entity_poly.type
_entity_poly.pdbx_seq_one_letter_code
_entity_poly.pdbx_strand_id
1 'polypeptide(L)'
;AGSNLLGPRGLPINVTIRELLTHTTIEGAVRWLESIPRAASSTYMLLQGDVIATVEASPERVATLWVRGRDCEVCHSNHALCDQRMTATSVSEPPTPVTPNPSGTNERLKHVQRAVREALRGGAGAPGLLDVSVARRILTETPPAHPVWGPTIASIVMEPQRRVMHVRFRGEDTWIEVAVPEWPGKDNLQAHQADQDWEAHQRKLEQIWQAYLRQLEEAQTAYERSLFMERA
;
A
#
# COMPACT_ATOMS: atom_id res chain seq x y z
N ALA A 1 16.82 -24.88 31.19
CA ALA A 1 16.99 -23.93 30.07
C ALA A 1 15.59 -23.62 29.54
N GLY A 2 15.06 -22.45 29.88
CA GLY A 2 13.72 -22.03 29.46
C GLY A 2 13.70 -21.77 27.96
N SER A 3 12.73 -22.35 27.26
CA SER A 3 12.52 -22.17 25.84
C SER A 3 12.13 -20.72 25.56
N ASN A 4 13.02 -19.95 24.93
CA ASN A 4 12.64 -18.72 24.23
C ASN A 4 11.81 -19.13 23.01
N LEU A 5 10.52 -19.44 23.22
CA LEU A 5 9.52 -19.73 22.20
C LEU A 5 9.05 -18.46 21.45
N LEU A 6 9.57 -17.30 21.81
CA LEU A 6 9.32 -16.05 21.12
C LEU A 6 10.43 -15.89 20.09
N GLY A 7 10.09 -16.05 18.81
CA GLY A 7 10.97 -15.73 17.70
C GLY A 7 11.52 -14.29 17.80
N PRO A 8 12.48 -13.91 16.92
CA PRO A 8 13.08 -12.59 16.96
C PRO A 8 12.01 -11.49 16.97
N ARG A 9 12.19 -10.50 17.85
CA ARG A 9 11.27 -9.34 17.92
C ARG A 9 11.38 -8.55 16.62
N GLY A 10 10.31 -8.55 15.84
CA GLY A 10 10.19 -7.72 14.64
C GLY A 10 9.85 -6.29 14.98
N LEU A 11 10.21 -5.37 14.09
CA LEU A 11 9.72 -3.99 14.17
C LEU A 11 8.20 -3.95 13.88
N PRO A 12 7.41 -3.20 14.66
CA PRO A 12 6.00 -2.94 14.34
C PRO A 12 5.85 -2.27 12.97
N ILE A 13 4.83 -2.65 12.20
CA ILE A 13 4.64 -2.17 10.81
C ILE A 13 4.56 -0.64 10.72
N ASN A 14 3.96 0.03 11.70
CA ASN A 14 3.88 1.49 11.77
C ASN A 14 5.25 2.15 11.98
N VAL A 15 6.15 1.51 12.73
CA VAL A 15 7.55 1.96 12.86
C VAL A 15 8.27 1.74 11.53
N THR A 16 8.03 0.61 10.87
CA THR A 16 8.64 0.30 9.58
C THR A 16 8.26 1.31 8.50
N ILE A 17 6.98 1.66 8.39
CA ILE A 17 6.51 2.66 7.44
C ILE A 17 7.12 4.04 7.73
N ARG A 18 7.23 4.45 9.00
CA ARG A 18 7.83 5.73 9.37
C ARG A 18 9.30 5.79 8.97
N GLU A 19 10.08 4.76 9.26
CA GLU A 19 11.50 4.76 8.90
C GLU A 19 11.71 4.70 7.38
N LEU A 20 10.88 3.93 6.65
CA LEU A 20 10.86 3.90 5.19
C LEU A 20 10.74 5.29 4.58
N LEU A 21 9.84 6.12 5.12
CA LEU A 21 9.62 7.49 4.65
C LEU A 21 10.81 8.43 4.92
N THR A 22 11.78 8.04 5.77
CA THR A 22 12.99 8.84 6.02
C THR A 22 14.08 8.64 4.96
N HIS A 23 13.94 7.62 4.10
CA HIS A 23 14.92 7.36 3.05
C HIS A 23 14.70 8.27 1.84
N THR A 24 15.79 8.89 1.37
CA THR A 24 15.79 9.78 0.19
C THR A 24 15.87 9.02 -1.14
N THR A 25 16.16 7.72 -1.08
CA THR A 25 16.26 6.84 -2.26
C THR A 25 15.51 5.54 -2.01
N ILE A 26 14.82 5.05 -3.04
CA ILE A 26 14.10 3.78 -3.04
C ILE A 26 15.06 2.61 -2.83
N GLU A 27 16.27 2.65 -3.40
CA GLU A 27 17.31 1.66 -3.15
C GLU A 27 17.78 1.68 -1.68
N GLY A 28 17.88 2.86 -1.07
CA GLY A 28 18.18 3.00 0.35
C GLY A 28 17.09 2.39 1.23
N ALA A 29 15.82 2.63 0.89
CA ALA A 29 14.66 2.08 1.58
C ALA A 29 14.61 0.54 1.47
N VAL A 30 14.87 -0.02 0.29
CA VAL A 30 14.91 -1.49 0.08
C VAL A 30 16.05 -2.13 0.87
N ARG A 31 17.27 -1.58 0.82
CA ARG A 31 18.40 -2.10 1.61
C ARG A 31 18.12 -2.05 3.12
N TRP A 32 17.46 -0.99 3.58
CA TRP A 32 17.08 -0.89 4.97
C TRP A 32 16.06 -1.96 5.36
N LEU A 33 15.03 -2.19 4.53
CA LEU A 33 14.12 -3.32 4.71
C LEU A 33 14.90 -4.63 4.84
N GLU A 34 15.83 -4.91 3.93
CA GLU A 34 16.68 -6.13 3.98
C GLU A 34 17.46 -6.30 5.29
N SER A 35 17.74 -5.20 6.00
CA SER A 35 18.54 -5.21 7.23
C SER A 35 17.76 -5.37 8.55
N ILE A 36 16.44 -5.14 8.56
CA ILE A 36 15.66 -5.10 9.79
C ILE A 36 15.10 -6.46 10.23
N PRO A 37 14.98 -6.72 11.54
CA PRO A 37 14.31 -7.92 12.05
C PRO A 37 12.78 -7.82 11.86
N ARG A 38 12.15 -8.97 11.59
CA ARG A 38 10.71 -9.06 11.31
C ARG A 38 10.12 -10.30 11.98
N ALA A 39 8.91 -10.15 12.51
CA ALA A 39 8.18 -11.24 13.16
C ALA A 39 7.05 -11.81 12.26
N ALA A 40 6.63 -11.05 11.25
CA ALA A 40 5.55 -11.41 10.33
C ALA A 40 5.90 -10.99 8.91
N SER A 41 5.26 -11.64 7.93
CA SER A 41 5.38 -11.25 6.53
C SER A 41 4.68 -9.92 6.27
N SER A 42 5.24 -9.11 5.37
CA SER A 42 4.66 -7.85 4.93
C SER A 42 5.09 -7.56 3.50
N THR A 43 4.19 -6.94 2.74
CA THR A 43 4.49 -6.47 1.39
C THR A 43 4.45 -4.96 1.35
N TYR A 44 5.45 -4.36 0.70
CA TYR A 44 5.62 -2.93 0.53
C TYR A 44 5.63 -2.61 -0.96
N MET A 45 4.99 -1.51 -1.34
CA MET A 45 5.14 -0.93 -2.66
C MET A 45 5.75 0.45 -2.49
N LEU A 46 6.92 0.64 -3.05
CA LEU A 46 7.67 1.89 -3.00
C LEU A 46 7.69 2.49 -4.41
N LEU A 47 7.51 3.80 -4.50
CA LEU A 47 7.51 4.55 -5.76
C LEU A 47 8.42 5.76 -5.60
N GLN A 48 9.35 5.94 -6.53
CA GLN A 48 10.16 7.14 -6.66
C GLN A 48 10.39 7.46 -8.13
N GLY A 49 9.88 8.60 -8.60
CA GLY A 49 9.95 8.96 -10.01
C GLY A 49 9.22 7.93 -10.89
N ASP A 50 9.94 7.34 -11.83
CA ASP A 50 9.49 6.29 -12.75
C ASP A 50 9.95 4.88 -12.31
N VAL A 51 10.33 4.73 -11.03
CA VAL A 51 10.79 3.48 -10.44
C VAL A 51 9.80 2.99 -9.39
N ILE A 52 9.32 1.77 -9.56
CA ILE A 52 8.50 1.05 -8.59
C ILE A 52 9.30 -0.13 -8.06
N ALA A 53 9.34 -0.29 -6.73
CA ALA A 53 9.84 -1.49 -6.08
C ALA A 53 8.71 -2.13 -5.28
N THR A 54 8.37 -3.37 -5.62
CA THR A 54 7.45 -4.16 -4.81
C THR A 54 8.27 -5.16 -4.00
N VAL A 55 8.28 -4.98 -2.69
CA VAL A 55 9.11 -5.73 -1.75
C VAL A 55 8.22 -6.64 -0.94
N GLU A 56 8.41 -7.95 -1.08
CA GLU A 56 7.86 -8.91 -0.14
C GLU A 56 8.93 -9.29 0.87
N ALA A 57 8.58 -9.21 2.15
CA ALA A 57 9.47 -9.57 3.22
C ALA A 57 8.79 -10.54 4.19
N SER A 58 9.40 -11.70 4.38
CA SER A 58 9.08 -12.66 5.42
C SER A 58 10.09 -12.53 6.58
N PRO A 59 9.89 -13.26 7.70
CA PRO A 59 10.88 -13.32 8.77
C PRO A 59 12.27 -13.80 8.33
N GLU A 60 12.35 -14.57 7.25
CA GLU A 60 13.60 -15.22 6.81
C GLU A 60 14.17 -14.63 5.51
N ARG A 61 13.34 -13.98 4.69
CA ARG A 61 13.70 -13.62 3.31
C ARG A 61 13.07 -12.31 2.90
N VAL A 62 13.77 -11.61 2.01
CA VAL A 62 13.26 -10.43 1.32
C VAL A 62 13.42 -10.67 -0.17
N ALA A 63 12.35 -10.44 -0.92
CA ALA A 63 12.30 -10.50 -2.37
C ALA A 63 11.80 -9.16 -2.90
N THR A 64 12.47 -8.65 -3.93
CA THR A 64 12.13 -7.34 -4.51
C THR A 64 11.94 -7.47 -6.01
N LEU A 65 10.77 -7.06 -6.50
CA LEU A 65 10.49 -6.84 -7.91
C LEU A 65 10.70 -5.36 -8.24
N TRP A 66 11.60 -5.10 -9.18
CA TRP A 66 11.89 -3.75 -9.69
C TRP A 66 11.21 -3.55 -11.04
N VAL A 67 10.46 -2.46 -11.16
CA VAL A 67 9.84 -2.03 -12.42
C VAL A 67 10.29 -0.60 -12.69
N ARG A 68 10.84 -0.34 -13.88
CA ARG A 68 11.43 0.95 -14.25
C ARG A 68 10.91 1.41 -15.61
N GLY A 69 10.48 2.66 -15.71
CA GLY A 69 10.06 3.29 -16.96
C GLY A 69 8.77 4.10 -16.81
N ARG A 70 8.56 5.03 -17.74
CA ARG A 70 7.42 5.98 -17.71
C ARG A 70 6.05 5.31 -17.93
N ASP A 71 6.03 4.17 -18.59
CA ASP A 71 4.82 3.43 -18.94
C ASP A 71 4.59 2.20 -18.04
N CYS A 72 5.26 2.17 -16.88
CA CYS A 72 5.22 1.03 -15.97
C CYS A 72 4.02 1.10 -15.03
N GLU A 73 3.22 0.03 -15.02
CA GLU A 73 2.13 -0.18 -14.07
C GLU A 73 2.42 -1.39 -13.17
N VAL A 74 2.08 -1.26 -11.89
CA VAL A 74 2.06 -2.40 -10.96
C VAL A 74 0.75 -2.36 -10.21
N CYS A 75 0.03 -3.48 -10.23
CA CYS A 75 -1.18 -3.69 -9.45
C CYS A 75 -0.93 -4.81 -8.45
N HIS A 76 -1.13 -4.54 -7.17
CA HIS A 76 -0.85 -5.46 -6.07
C HIS A 76 -2.04 -5.56 -5.10
N SER A 77 -2.19 -6.70 -4.43
CA SER A 77 -3.19 -6.93 -3.39
C SER A 77 -2.55 -7.58 -2.17
N ASN A 78 -3.28 -7.79 -1.06
CA ASN A 78 -2.71 -8.23 0.23
C ASN A 78 -2.01 -9.61 0.22
N HIS A 79 -2.02 -10.35 -0.89
CA HIS A 79 -1.37 -11.66 -1.01
C HIS A 79 0.05 -11.53 -1.60
N ALA A 80 0.92 -12.47 -1.21
CA ALA A 80 2.32 -12.56 -1.60
C ALA A 80 2.55 -12.43 -3.11
N LEU A 81 3.58 -11.68 -3.49
CA LEU A 81 4.26 -11.79 -4.78
C LEU A 81 4.97 -13.14 -4.94
N CYS A 82 5.31 -13.79 -3.83
CA CYS A 82 5.99 -15.08 -3.73
C CYS A 82 5.12 -16.24 -4.24
N ASP A 83 4.89 -16.24 -5.55
CA ASP A 83 4.86 -17.46 -6.35
C ASP A 83 5.50 -17.23 -7.73
N GLN A 84 6.57 -16.44 -7.79
CA GLN A 84 7.36 -16.22 -9.03
C GLN A 84 8.71 -16.93 -9.02
N ARG A 85 8.88 -17.92 -8.12
CA ARG A 85 10.01 -18.87 -8.13
C ARG A 85 9.62 -20.34 -7.92
N MET A 86 8.48 -20.76 -8.47
CA MET A 86 8.57 -21.49 -9.75
C MET A 86 8.63 -20.39 -10.83
N THR A 87 9.75 -19.84 -11.29
CA THR A 87 10.99 -20.42 -11.83
C THR A 87 12.06 -19.30 -11.92
N ALA A 88 13.32 -19.71 -12.15
CA ALA A 88 14.45 -18.88 -12.59
C ALA A 88 15.24 -18.07 -11.53
N THR A 89 16.17 -18.78 -10.90
CA THR A 89 17.61 -18.48 -10.87
C THR A 89 18.12 -17.15 -11.45
N SER A 90 19.07 -16.56 -10.70
CA SER A 90 20.25 -15.82 -11.18
C SER A 90 20.10 -14.43 -11.83
N VAL A 91 21.02 -13.56 -11.42
CA VAL A 91 21.17 -12.11 -11.61
C VAL A 91 21.53 -11.67 -13.06
N SER A 92 21.28 -12.46 -14.09
CA SER A 92 22.00 -12.26 -15.37
C SER A 92 21.20 -12.23 -16.67
N GLU A 93 19.86 -12.24 -16.65
CA GLU A 93 19.08 -12.25 -17.90
C GLU A 93 18.11 -11.05 -18.00
N PRO A 94 17.82 -10.56 -19.23
CA PRO A 94 16.95 -9.41 -19.45
C PRO A 94 15.56 -9.66 -18.85
N PRO A 95 14.83 -8.60 -18.46
CA PRO A 95 13.57 -8.73 -17.72
C PRO A 95 12.55 -9.51 -18.55
N THR A 96 12.41 -10.80 -18.24
CA THR A 96 11.32 -11.63 -18.75
C THR A 96 10.00 -11.01 -18.28
N PRO A 97 8.98 -10.88 -19.15
CA PRO A 97 7.67 -10.37 -18.76
C PRO A 97 7.12 -11.20 -17.60
N VAL A 98 7.13 -10.60 -16.42
CA VAL A 98 6.71 -11.25 -15.18
C VAL A 98 5.19 -11.41 -15.26
N THR A 99 4.73 -12.65 -15.42
CA THR A 99 3.30 -12.98 -15.39
C THR A 99 2.86 -13.02 -13.92
N PRO A 100 1.84 -12.24 -13.50
CA PRO A 100 1.35 -12.26 -12.12
C PRO A 100 0.83 -13.65 -11.73
N ASN A 101 1.06 -14.03 -10.48
CA ASN A 101 0.61 -15.27 -9.84
C ASN A 101 -0.89 -15.58 -10.17
N PRO A 102 -1.24 -16.82 -10.55
CA PRO A 102 -2.61 -17.28 -10.76
C PRO A 102 -3.39 -17.51 -9.45
N SER A 103 -3.31 -16.60 -8.47
CA SER A 103 -4.34 -16.52 -7.43
C SER A 103 -5.64 -16.05 -8.08
N GLY A 104 -6.35 -16.99 -8.69
CA GLY A 104 -7.46 -16.79 -9.62
C GLY A 104 -8.73 -16.13 -9.04
N THR A 105 -8.73 -15.60 -7.82
CA THR A 105 -9.96 -15.27 -7.07
C THR A 105 -10.14 -13.81 -6.65
N ASN A 106 -9.19 -12.90 -6.87
CA ASN A 106 -9.43 -11.48 -6.57
C ASN A 106 -9.99 -10.73 -7.79
N GLU A 107 -11.28 -10.97 -8.10
CA GLU A 107 -12.02 -10.28 -9.16
C GLU A 107 -11.91 -8.75 -9.07
N ARG A 108 -11.76 -8.23 -7.85
CA ARG A 108 -11.53 -6.81 -7.59
C ARG A 108 -10.19 -6.32 -8.14
N LEU A 109 -9.10 -7.08 -7.92
CA LEU A 109 -7.79 -6.75 -8.49
C LEU A 109 -7.83 -6.83 -10.02
N LYS A 110 -8.49 -7.85 -10.59
CA LYS A 110 -8.66 -7.98 -12.05
C LYS A 110 -9.44 -6.79 -12.63
N HIS A 111 -10.50 -6.36 -11.95
CA HIS A 111 -11.28 -5.19 -12.34
C HIS A 111 -10.42 -3.92 -12.34
N VAL A 112 -9.69 -3.65 -11.25
CA VAL A 112 -8.80 -2.48 -11.15
C VAL A 112 -7.72 -2.52 -12.22
N GLN A 113 -7.05 -3.66 -12.40
CA GLN A 113 -6.03 -3.84 -13.44
C GLN A 113 -6.58 -3.55 -14.84
N ARG A 114 -7.78 -4.05 -15.15
CA ARG A 114 -8.44 -3.80 -16.43
C ARG A 114 -8.73 -2.32 -16.61
N ALA A 115 -9.37 -1.68 -15.63
CA ALA A 115 -9.77 -0.28 -15.70
C ALA A 115 -8.55 0.66 -15.83
N VAL A 116 -7.45 0.37 -15.12
CA VAL A 116 -6.18 1.11 -15.25
C VAL A 116 -5.59 0.96 -16.66
N ARG A 117 -5.52 -0.26 -17.18
CA ARG A 117 -5.01 -0.51 -18.54
C ARG A 117 -5.85 0.17 -19.61
N GLU A 118 -7.16 0.13 -19.48
CA GLU A 118 -8.09 0.81 -20.39
C GLU A 118 -7.89 2.33 -20.33
N ALA A 119 -7.74 2.90 -19.12
CA ALA A 119 -7.44 4.31 -18.94
C ALA A 119 -6.11 4.71 -19.61
N LEU A 120 -5.05 3.93 -19.41
CA LEU A 120 -3.71 4.21 -19.96
C LEU A 120 -3.65 4.05 -21.49
N ARG A 121 -4.39 3.10 -22.05
CA ARG A 121 -4.46 2.92 -23.51
C ARG A 121 -5.20 4.04 -24.22
N GLY A 122 -6.05 4.78 -23.49
CA GLY A 122 -6.93 5.80 -24.03
C GLY A 122 -7.99 5.24 -25.00
N GLY A 123 -9.06 5.98 -25.19
CA GLY A 123 -9.97 5.72 -26.32
C GLY A 123 -9.32 6.11 -27.64
N ALA A 124 -9.72 5.43 -28.74
CA ALA A 124 -9.45 5.72 -30.15
C ALA A 124 -8.35 6.75 -30.52
N GLY A 125 -7.10 6.54 -30.09
CA GLY A 125 -5.92 7.14 -30.75
C GLY A 125 -5.04 8.11 -29.96
N ALA A 126 -5.15 8.23 -28.63
CA ALA A 126 -4.15 8.93 -27.82
C ALA A 126 -3.81 8.15 -26.54
N PRO A 127 -2.52 7.99 -26.17
CA PRO A 127 -2.17 7.39 -24.88
C PRO A 127 -2.81 8.22 -23.76
N GLY A 128 -3.60 7.56 -22.92
CA GLY A 128 -4.27 8.19 -21.80
C GLY A 128 -3.30 8.39 -20.64
N LEU A 129 -3.31 9.58 -20.04
CA LEU A 129 -2.70 9.79 -18.73
C LEU A 129 -3.67 9.29 -17.66
N LEU A 130 -3.17 8.52 -16.69
CA LEU A 130 -3.95 8.19 -15.49
C LEU A 130 -3.97 9.42 -14.57
N ASP A 131 -4.87 10.35 -14.85
CA ASP A 131 -5.07 11.51 -13.99
C ASP A 131 -5.82 11.16 -12.69
N VAL A 132 -5.82 12.10 -11.75
CA VAL A 132 -6.47 11.93 -10.44
C VAL A 132 -7.96 11.63 -10.56
N SER A 133 -8.67 12.22 -11.53
CA SER A 133 -10.11 12.01 -11.69
C SER A 133 -10.41 10.58 -12.14
N VAL A 134 -9.61 10.05 -13.06
CA VAL A 134 -9.72 8.67 -13.53
C VAL A 134 -9.36 7.70 -12.42
N ALA A 135 -8.27 7.92 -11.69
CA ALA A 135 -7.87 7.09 -10.55
C ALA A 135 -8.96 7.05 -9.46
N ARG A 136 -9.54 8.21 -9.11
CA ARG A 136 -10.65 8.32 -8.15
C ARG A 136 -11.88 7.55 -8.63
N ARG A 137 -12.23 7.66 -9.92
CA ARG A 137 -13.34 6.91 -10.52
C ARG A 137 -13.11 5.41 -10.44
N ILE A 138 -11.94 4.93 -10.86
CA ILE A 138 -11.58 3.49 -10.80
C ILE A 138 -11.74 2.97 -9.37
N LEU A 139 -11.18 3.66 -8.37
CA LEU A 139 -11.30 3.26 -6.96
C LEU A 139 -12.73 3.38 -6.40
N THR A 140 -13.59 4.16 -7.06
CA THR A 140 -15.00 4.32 -6.70
C THR A 140 -15.87 3.19 -7.25
N GLU A 141 -15.65 2.84 -8.51
CA GLU A 141 -16.39 1.82 -9.24
C GLU A 141 -15.88 0.40 -8.94
N THR A 142 -14.73 0.30 -8.26
CA THR A 142 -14.16 -0.98 -7.84
C THR A 142 -15.19 -1.77 -7.01
N PRO A 143 -15.49 -3.04 -7.37
CA PRO A 143 -16.42 -3.88 -6.64
C PRO A 143 -16.09 -3.97 -5.14
N PRO A 144 -17.11 -4.13 -4.27
CA PRO A 144 -16.87 -4.33 -2.85
C PRO A 144 -16.00 -5.56 -2.61
N ALA A 145 -15.19 -5.52 -1.55
CA ALA A 145 -14.44 -6.68 -1.11
C ALA A 145 -15.39 -7.82 -0.73
N HIS A 146 -14.96 -9.06 -0.96
CA HIS A 146 -15.69 -10.24 -0.48
C HIS A 146 -15.87 -10.14 1.06
N PRO A 147 -17.02 -10.53 1.63
CA PRO A 147 -17.32 -10.35 3.06
C PRO A 147 -16.23 -10.88 4.01
N VAL A 148 -15.52 -11.93 3.61
CA VAL A 148 -14.42 -12.57 4.37
C VAL A 148 -13.20 -11.66 4.54
N TRP A 149 -12.94 -10.71 3.64
CA TRP A 149 -11.72 -9.88 3.64
C TRP A 149 -11.92 -8.51 4.31
N GLY A 150 -13.09 -8.27 4.89
CA GLY A 150 -13.46 -7.00 5.48
C GLY A 150 -13.74 -5.90 4.43
N PRO A 151 -14.51 -4.87 4.81
CA PRO A 151 -14.87 -3.78 3.91
C PRO A 151 -13.65 -2.88 3.63
N THR A 152 -13.67 -2.21 2.47
CA THR A 152 -12.74 -1.10 2.24
C THR A 152 -13.11 0.07 3.11
N ILE A 153 -12.15 0.54 3.91
CA ILE A 153 -12.30 1.65 4.86
C ILE A 153 -12.04 3.01 4.22
N ALA A 154 -11.11 3.04 3.26
CA ALA A 154 -10.69 4.25 2.58
C ALA A 154 -10.07 3.91 1.23
N SER A 155 -10.23 4.83 0.28
CA SER A 155 -9.52 4.84 -1.00
C SER A 155 -8.58 6.04 -1.02
N ILE A 156 -7.35 5.82 -1.51
CA ILE A 156 -6.32 6.86 -1.54
C ILE A 156 -5.74 6.98 -2.95
N VAL A 157 -5.60 8.21 -3.44
CA VAL A 157 -4.86 8.55 -4.67
C VAL A 157 -3.76 9.52 -4.29
N MET A 158 -2.51 9.22 -4.65
CA MET A 158 -1.37 10.11 -4.39
C MET A 158 -0.85 10.70 -5.70
N GLU A 159 -0.56 12.00 -5.70
CA GLU A 159 0.08 12.72 -6.79
C GLU A 159 1.47 13.21 -6.32
N PRO A 160 2.53 12.38 -6.45
CA PRO A 160 3.85 12.69 -5.89
C PRO A 160 4.43 14.02 -6.39
N GLN A 161 4.21 14.36 -7.66
CA GLN A 161 4.71 15.58 -8.29
C GLN A 161 4.08 16.85 -7.69
N ARG A 162 2.80 16.76 -7.30
CA ARG A 162 2.06 17.85 -6.65
C ARG A 162 2.16 17.78 -5.13
N ARG A 163 2.68 16.67 -4.58
CA ARG A 163 2.71 16.36 -3.15
C ARG A 163 1.33 16.46 -2.52
N VAL A 164 0.35 15.86 -3.19
CA VAL A 164 -1.04 15.83 -2.74
C VAL A 164 -1.50 14.40 -2.59
N MET A 165 -2.25 14.14 -1.53
CA MET A 165 -2.96 12.89 -1.30
C MET A 165 -4.47 13.17 -1.27
N HIS A 166 -5.24 12.37 -1.98
CA HIS A 166 -6.68 12.41 -1.99
C HIS A 166 -7.21 11.19 -1.26
N VAL A 167 -8.04 11.41 -0.25
CA VAL A 167 -8.59 10.34 0.58
C VAL A 167 -10.11 10.42 0.51
N ARG A 168 -10.75 9.27 0.36
CA ARG A 168 -12.20 9.13 0.54
C ARG A 168 -12.47 7.97 1.49
N PHE A 169 -13.21 8.22 2.55
CA PHE A 169 -13.61 7.19 3.49
C PHE A 169 -14.85 6.42 3.01
N ARG A 170 -15.03 5.22 3.53
CA ARG A 170 -16.22 4.41 3.27
C ARG A 170 -17.48 5.18 3.70
N GLY A 171 -18.47 5.22 2.81
CA GLY A 171 -19.75 5.88 3.08
C GLY A 171 -19.75 7.39 2.82
N GLU A 172 -18.62 7.96 2.38
CA GLU A 172 -18.53 9.35 1.95
C GLU A 172 -18.56 9.44 0.42
N ASP A 173 -19.28 10.45 -0.10
CA ASP A 173 -19.36 10.73 -1.54
C ASP A 173 -18.25 11.67 -2.02
N THR A 174 -17.48 12.25 -1.09
CA THR A 174 -16.52 13.32 -1.36
C THR A 174 -15.08 12.89 -1.13
N TRP A 175 -14.17 13.36 -1.98
CA TRP A 175 -12.73 13.20 -1.79
C TRP A 175 -12.15 14.39 -1.05
N ILE A 176 -11.41 14.12 0.03
CA ILE A 176 -10.66 15.11 0.78
C ILE A 176 -9.26 15.22 0.17
N GLU A 177 -8.88 16.44 -0.21
CA GLU A 177 -7.52 16.76 -0.63
C GLU A 177 -6.65 17.10 0.58
N VAL A 178 -5.47 16.50 0.66
CA VAL A 178 -4.49 16.69 1.74
C VAL A 178 -3.14 17.01 1.11
N ALA A 179 -2.65 18.22 1.34
CA ALA A 179 -1.28 18.58 1.00
C ALA A 179 -0.31 17.80 1.90
N VAL A 180 0.70 17.17 1.29
CA VAL A 180 1.78 16.49 1.99
C VAL A 180 2.89 17.51 2.18
N PRO A 181 3.15 17.96 3.42
CA PRO A 181 4.18 18.96 3.67
C PRO A 181 5.54 18.43 3.24
N GLU A 182 6.47 19.34 2.89
CA GLU A 182 7.87 18.93 2.79
C GLU A 182 8.29 18.33 4.12
N TRP A 183 8.75 17.07 4.07
CA TRP A 183 9.39 16.49 5.23
C TRP A 183 10.64 17.32 5.51
N PRO A 184 10.73 18.01 6.66
CA PRO A 184 11.98 18.64 7.05
C PRO A 184 12.96 17.47 7.17
N GLY A 185 13.98 17.42 6.30
CA GLY A 185 15.00 16.38 6.38
C GLY A 185 15.55 16.24 7.81
N LYS A 186 16.31 15.17 8.10
CA LYS A 186 16.92 14.93 9.43
C LYS A 186 17.71 16.14 9.96
N ASP A 187 18.07 17.10 9.10
CA ASP A 187 18.81 18.32 9.41
C ASP A 187 17.95 19.49 9.92
N ASN A 188 16.61 19.43 9.87
CA ASN A 188 15.72 20.55 10.23
C ASN A 188 14.82 20.24 11.45
N LEU A 189 15.41 19.76 12.53
CA LEU A 189 14.77 19.68 13.87
C LEU A 189 14.66 21.05 14.58
N GLN A 190 14.78 22.16 13.84
CA GLN A 190 14.54 23.52 14.34
C GLN A 190 13.43 24.19 13.53
N ALA A 191 12.17 23.85 13.78
CA ALA A 191 11.03 24.63 13.29
C ALA A 191 9.82 24.48 14.22
N HIS A 192 9.84 25.20 15.35
CA HIS A 192 8.71 25.25 16.30
C HIS A 192 7.37 25.71 15.70
N GLN A 193 7.36 26.30 14.50
CA GLN A 193 6.13 26.63 13.77
C GLN A 193 5.57 25.43 12.98
N ALA A 194 6.43 24.56 12.46
CA ALA A 194 6.02 23.32 11.79
C ALA A 194 5.44 22.32 12.79
N ASP A 195 5.85 22.38 14.06
CA ASP A 195 5.32 21.55 15.14
C ASP A 195 3.82 21.77 15.41
N GLN A 196 3.32 23.01 15.30
CA GLN A 196 1.89 23.28 15.58
C GLN A 196 0.98 22.77 14.45
N ASP A 197 1.38 22.99 13.20
CA ASP A 197 0.67 22.45 12.03
C ASP A 197 0.81 20.92 11.97
N TRP A 198 1.96 20.38 12.39
CA TRP A 198 2.19 18.95 12.53
C TRP A 198 1.35 18.34 13.66
N GLU A 199 1.20 18.99 14.81
CA GLU A 199 0.33 18.53 15.89
C GLU A 199 -1.16 18.58 15.50
N ALA A 200 -1.58 19.60 14.76
CA ALA A 200 -2.94 19.65 14.22
C ALA A 200 -3.16 18.55 13.18
N HIS A 201 -2.18 18.31 12.31
CA HIS A 201 -2.21 17.23 11.33
C HIS A 201 -2.19 15.84 12.00
N GLN A 202 -1.33 15.64 13.00
CA GLN A 202 -1.28 14.43 13.82
C GLN A 202 -2.59 14.22 14.56
N ARG A 203 -3.20 15.25 15.15
CA ARG A 203 -4.53 15.15 15.76
C ARG A 203 -5.59 14.74 14.75
N LYS A 204 -5.56 15.28 13.53
CA LYS A 204 -6.49 14.89 12.47
C LYS A 204 -6.26 13.43 12.03
N LEU A 205 -5.01 13.01 11.87
CA LEU A 205 -4.65 11.62 11.56
C LEU A 205 -5.03 10.66 12.70
N GLU A 206 -4.84 11.06 13.95
CA GLU A 206 -5.25 10.29 15.13
C GLU A 206 -6.78 10.20 15.20
N GLN A 207 -7.52 11.29 14.94
CA GLN A 207 -8.98 11.24 14.85
C GLN A 207 -9.46 10.30 13.75
N ILE A 208 -8.82 10.33 12.58
CA ILE A 208 -9.08 9.39 11.48
C ILE A 208 -8.77 7.95 11.92
N TRP A 209 -7.65 7.73 12.59
CA TRP A 209 -7.24 6.42 13.09
C TRP A 209 -8.21 5.88 14.15
N GLN A 210 -8.65 6.70 15.09
CA GLN A 210 -9.63 6.33 16.11
C GLN A 210 -11.04 6.08 15.51
N ALA A 211 -11.40 6.80 14.44
CA ALA A 211 -12.60 6.48 13.68
C ALA A 211 -12.47 5.12 12.98
N TYR A 212 -11.29 4.81 12.43
CA TYR A 212 -11.00 3.51 11.83
C TYR A 212 -11.06 2.35 12.84
N LEU A 213 -10.45 2.50 14.02
CA LEU A 213 -10.49 1.47 15.06
C LEU A 213 -11.93 1.14 15.48
N ARG A 214 -12.79 2.16 15.63
CA ARG A 214 -14.23 1.95 15.90
C ARG A 214 -14.94 1.20 14.78
N GLN A 215 -14.67 1.54 13.51
CA GLN A 215 -15.27 0.82 12.38
C GLN A 215 -14.84 -0.65 12.34
N LEU A 216 -13.60 -0.97 12.72
CA LEU A 216 -13.14 -2.35 12.84
C LEU A 216 -13.87 -3.11 13.95
N GLU A 217 -14.02 -2.50 15.13
CA GLU A 217 -14.74 -3.09 16.26
C GLU A 217 -16.22 -3.35 15.90
N GLU A 218 -16.86 -2.41 15.22
CA GLU A 218 -18.24 -2.55 14.73
C GLU A 218 -18.37 -3.70 13.70
N ALA A 219 -17.43 -3.77 12.75
CA ALA A 219 -17.41 -4.82 11.73
C ALA A 219 -17.16 -6.21 12.36
N GLN A 220 -16.25 -6.30 13.33
CA GLN A 220 -16.00 -7.53 14.07
C GLN A 220 -17.24 -7.96 14.87
N THR A 221 -17.88 -7.03 15.58
CA THR A 221 -19.11 -7.30 16.34
C THR A 221 -20.24 -7.78 15.42
N ALA A 222 -20.39 -7.17 14.25
CA ALA A 222 -21.39 -7.59 13.26
C ALA A 222 -21.13 -9.03 12.74
N TYR A 223 -19.87 -9.36 12.49
CA TYR A 223 -19.45 -10.69 12.05
C TYR A 223 -19.70 -11.77 13.13
N GLU A 224 -19.37 -11.46 14.39
CA GLU A 224 -19.63 -12.37 15.52
C GLU A 224 -21.14 -12.61 15.70
N ARG A 225 -21.97 -11.58 15.52
CA ARG A 225 -23.44 -11.71 15.53
C ARG A 225 -23.97 -12.57 14.38
N SER A 226 -23.43 -12.43 13.17
CA SER A 226 -23.86 -13.26 12.04
C SER A 226 -23.51 -14.74 12.25
N LEU A 227 -22.34 -15.03 12.81
CA LEU A 227 -21.95 -16.41 13.16
C LEU A 227 -22.83 -17.03 14.23
N PHE A 228 -23.34 -16.22 15.17
CA PHE A 228 -24.25 -16.69 16.22
C PHE A 228 -25.64 -17.01 15.66
N MET A 229 -26.15 -16.20 14.73
CA MET A 229 -27.44 -16.41 14.07
C MET A 229 -27.45 -17.63 13.13
N GLU A 230 -26.34 -17.98 12.49
CA GLU A 230 -26.24 -19.17 11.63
C GLU A 230 -26.14 -20.50 12.42
N ARG A 231 -25.89 -20.44 13.73
CA ARG A 231 -25.74 -21.61 14.60
C ARG A 231 -26.97 -21.89 15.49
N ALA A 232 -27.97 -21.01 15.48
CA ALA A 232 -29.22 -21.14 16.21
C ALA A 232 -30.34 -21.63 15.28
#